data_AF-A0A963RLT8-F1
#
_entry.id   AF-A0A963RLT8-F1
#
_cell.length_a   1.000
_cell.length_b   1.000
_cell.length_c   1.000
_cell.angle_alpha   90.00
_cell.angle_beta   90.00
_cell.angle_gamma   90.00
#
_symmetry.space_group_name_H-M   'P 1'
#
loop_
_entity.id
_entity.type
_entity.pdbx_description
1 polymer ?
#
loop_
_entity_poly.entity_id
_entity_poly.type
_entity_poly.pdbx_seq_one_letter_code
_entity_poly.pdbx_strand_id
1 'polypeptide(L)' 'MRVHASPLAGACSLLFVPGTRPERFAKALASGAGGVIVDWEDAVAPGDKAVARAALAQALAGIAPS' A
#
# COMPACT_ATOMS: atom_id res chain seq x y z
N MET A 1 27.95 -11.11 5.50
CA MET A 1 26.50 -10.95 5.30
C MET A 1 26.06 -9.68 6.04
N ARG A 2 25.62 -8.63 5.34
CA ARG A 2 25.04 -7.42 5.95
C ARG A 2 23.53 -7.58 5.99
N VAL A 3 22.92 -7.39 7.15
CA VAL A 3 21.47 -7.34 7.29
C VAL A 3 21.09 -5.86 7.33
N HIS A 4 20.25 -5.41 6.41
CA HIS A 4 19.69 -4.06 6.46
C HIS A 4 18.53 -4.05 7.44
N ALA A 5 18.50 -3.05 8.33
CA ALA A 5 17.35 -2.83 9.19
C ALA A 5 16.12 -2.54 8.32
N SER A 6 15.03 -3.26 8.57
CA SER A 6 13.77 -3.01 7.86
C SER A 6 13.24 -1.63 8.27
N PRO A 7 12.78 -0.78 7.33
CA PRO A 7 12.10 0.46 7.66
C PRO A 7 10.82 0.23 8.48
N LEU A 8 10.30 -1.00 8.51
CA LEU A 8 9.14 -1.40 9.30
C LEU A 8 9.49 -1.94 10.70
N ALA A 9 10.77 -1.98 11.10
CA ALA A 9 11.19 -2.62 12.36
C ALA A 9 10.59 -1.98 13.63
N GLY A 10 10.18 -0.71 13.55
CA GLY A 10 9.50 0.01 14.63
C GLY A 10 7.99 0.19 14.43
N ALA A 11 7.39 -0.43 13.41
CA ALA A 11 5.98 -0.24 13.11
C ALA A 11 5.09 -0.93 14.18
N CYS A 12 4.38 -0.13 14.98
CA CYS A 12 3.40 -0.63 15.94
C CYS A 12 1.99 -0.81 15.33
N SER A 13 1.78 -0.35 14.10
CA SER A 13 0.51 -0.47 13.37
C SER A 13 0.76 -0.54 11.86
N LEU A 14 -0.09 -1.32 11.18
CA LEU A 14 -0.11 -1.43 9.72
C LEU A 14 -1.54 -1.17 9.24
N LEU A 15 -1.69 -0.29 8.25
CA LEU A 15 -2.99 0.05 7.69
C LEU A 15 -3.20 -0.62 6.34
N PHE A 16 -4.22 -1.47 6.26
CA PHE A 16 -4.59 -2.15 5.02
C PHE A 16 -5.57 -1.31 4.21
N VAL A 17 -5.31 -1.17 2.90
CA VAL A 17 -6.17 -0.47 1.95
C VAL A 17 -6.44 -1.32 0.71
N PRO A 18 -7.69 -1.41 0.21
CA PRO A 18 -7.98 -2.15 -1.01
C PRO A 18 -7.26 -1.55 -2.22
N GLY A 19 -6.60 -2.37 -3.04
CA GLY A 19 -5.92 -1.94 -4.26
C GLY A 19 -6.83 -1.34 -5.33
N THR A 20 -8.15 -1.57 -5.23
CA THR A 20 -9.18 -0.97 -6.07
C THR A 20 -9.56 0.47 -5.67
N ARG A 21 -9.00 1.00 -4.56
CA ARG A 21 -9.34 2.32 -4.02
C ARG A 21 -8.11 3.24 -3.93
N PRO A 22 -7.53 3.65 -5.07
CA PRO A 22 -6.32 4.47 -5.11
C PRO A 22 -6.50 5.83 -4.42
N GLU A 23 -7.71 6.37 -4.37
CA GLU A 23 -8.03 7.62 -3.66
C GLU A 23 -7.76 7.54 -2.15
N ARG A 24 -7.64 6.33 -1.60
CA ARG A 24 -7.34 6.11 -0.17
C ARG A 24 -5.85 6.12 0.15
N PHE A 25 -4.97 5.95 -0.83
CA PHE A 25 -3.54 5.74 -0.57
C PHE A 25 -2.90 6.98 0.06
N ALA A 26 -3.17 8.17 -0.47
CA ALA A 26 -2.65 9.41 0.08
C ALA A 26 -3.09 9.62 1.54
N LYS A 27 -4.35 9.34 1.85
CA LYS A 27 -4.86 9.43 3.23
C LYS A 27 -4.26 8.37 4.15
N ALA A 28 -4.03 7.16 3.64
CA ALA A 28 -3.39 6.08 4.40
C ALA A 28 -1.93 6.42 4.72
N LEU A 29 -1.18 6.97 3.77
CA LEU A 29 0.19 7.45 3.99
C LEU A 29 0.24 8.59 5.01
N ALA A 30 -0.76 9.48 5.00
CA ALA A 30 -0.89 10.56 5.98
C ALA A 30 -1.46 10.13 7.35
N SER A 31 -1.80 8.85 7.56
CA SER A 31 -2.52 8.39 8.76
C SER A 31 -1.65 8.28 10.02
N GLY A 32 -0.32 8.29 9.89
CA GLY A 32 0.60 8.01 10.98
C GLY A 32 0.78 6.51 11.30
N ALA A 33 0.22 5.61 10.50
CA ALA A 33 0.51 4.18 10.59
C ALA A 33 2.01 3.91 10.35
N GLY A 34 2.57 2.93 11.06
CA GLY A 34 3.96 2.51 10.88
C GLY A 34 4.26 1.89 9.51
N GLY A 35 3.22 1.50 8.77
CA GLY A 35 3.28 1.10 7.38
C GLY A 35 1.89 1.02 6.76
N VAL A 36 1.82 1.09 5.43
CA VAL A 36 0.59 0.91 4.65
C VAL A 36 0.76 -0.32 3.75
N ILE A 37 -0.23 -1.20 3.77
CA ILE A 37 -0.28 -2.39 2.92
C ILE A 37 -1.44 -2.23 1.95
N VAL A 38 -1.14 -2.29 0.66
CA VAL A 38 -2.16 -2.33 -0.39
C VAL A 38 -2.54 -3.78 -0.64
N ASP A 39 -3.80 -4.13 -0.36
CA ASP A 39 -4.33 -5.48 -0.49
C ASP A 39 -4.88 -5.74 -1.91
N TRP A 40 -4.45 -6.87 -2.49
CA TRP A 40 -4.82 -7.35 -3.83
C TRP A 40 -5.57 -8.69 -3.81
N GLU A 41 -5.71 -9.31 -2.64
CA GLU A 41 -6.31 -10.63 -2.48
C GLU A 41 -7.75 -10.50 -2.00
N ASP A 42 -7.97 -10.45 -0.69
CA ASP A 42 -9.30 -10.62 -0.12
C ASP A 42 -10.14 -9.33 -0.18
N ALA A 43 -9.50 -8.16 -0.24
CA ALA A 43 -10.19 -6.89 -0.43
C ALA A 43 -10.57 -6.58 -1.89
N VAL A 44 -10.28 -7.48 -2.85
CA VAL A 44 -10.50 -7.28 -4.28
C VAL A 44 -11.33 -8.41 -4.87
N ALA A 45 -12.49 -8.10 -5.45
CA ALA A 45 -13.29 -9.10 -6.13
C ALA A 45 -12.49 -9.75 -7.29
N PRO A 46 -12.70 -11.05 -7.60
CA PRO A 46 -11.90 -11.74 -8.61
C PRO A 46 -11.85 -11.03 -9.98
N GLY A 47 -12.97 -10.43 -10.41
CA GLY A 47 -13.06 -9.68 -11.67
C GLY A 47 -12.30 -8.34 -11.67
N ASP A 48 -11.96 -7.81 -10.50
CA ASP A 48 -11.35 -6.50 -10.34
C ASP A 48 -9.83 -6.56 -10.17
N LYS A 49 -9.22 -7.75 -10.09
CA LYS A 49 -7.77 -7.90 -9.85
C LYS A 49 -6.92 -7.18 -10.90
N ALA A 50 -7.31 -7.22 -12.17
CA ALA A 50 -6.61 -6.51 -13.25
C ALA A 50 -6.70 -4.98 -13.08
N VAL A 51 -7.89 -4.48 -12.73
CA VAL A 51 -8.14 -3.05 -12.49
C VAL A 51 -7.37 -2.58 -11.26
N ALA A 52 -7.37 -3.35 -10.17
CA ALA A 52 -6.63 -3.05 -8.94
C ALA A 52 -5.12 -2.91 -9.21
N ARG A 53 -4.55 -3.81 -10.02
CA ARG A 53 -3.13 -3.73 -10.41
C ARG A 53 -2.82 -2.48 -11.22
N ALA A 54 -3.67 -2.15 -12.21
CA ALA A 54 -3.48 -0.95 -13.04
C ALA A 54 -3.62 0.35 -12.23
N ALA A 55 -4.61 0.40 -11.34
CA ALA A 55 -4.84 1.53 -10.44
C ALA A 55 -3.64 1.74 -9.49
N LEU A 56 -3.10 0.67 -8.91
CA LEU A 56 -1.93 0.77 -8.05
C LEU A 56 -0.69 1.25 -8.82
N ALA A 57 -0.44 0.74 -10.03
CA ALA A 57 0.69 1.18 -10.85
C ALA A 57 0.62 2.68 -11.17
N GLN A 58 -0.57 3.18 -11.51
CA GLN A 58 -0.80 4.61 -11.74
C GLN A 58 -0.61 5.43 -10.47
N ALA A 59 -1.11 4.96 -9.33
CA ALA A 59 -0.99 5.68 -8.07
C ALA A 59 0.47 5.73 -7.57
N LEU A 60 1.23 4.64 -7.72
CA LEU A 60 2.65 4.57 -7.36
C LEU A 60 3.50 5.59 -8.13
N ALA A 61 3.16 5.89 -9.38
CA ALA A 61 3.87 6.91 -10.14
C ALA A 61 3.80 8.32 -9.50
N GLY A 62 2.78 8.58 -8.67
CA GLY A 62 2.62 9.81 -7.91
C GLY A 62 3.18 9.77 -6.47
N ILE A 63 3.63 8.61 -5.99
CA ILE A 63 4.20 8.45 -4.64
C ILE A 63 5.71 8.50 -4.78
N ALA A 64 6.31 9.66 -4.53
CA ALA A 64 7.76 9.77 -4.47
C ALA A 64 8.29 9.02 -3.24
N PRO A 65 9.32 8.16 -3.38
CA PRO A 65 9.99 7.60 -2.21
C PRO A 65 10.62 8.74 -1.39
N SER A 66 10.42 8.68 -0.07
CA SER A 66 11.10 9.56 0.89
C SER A 66 12.55 9.14 1.10
#